data_AF-A0A847X419-F1
#
_entry.id   AF-A0A847X419-F1
#
_cell.length_a   1.000
_cell.length_b   1.000
_cell.length_c   1.000
_cell.angle_alpha   90.00
_cell.angle_beta   90.00
_cell.angle_gamma   90.00
#
_symmetry.space_group_name_H-M   'P 1'
#
loop_
_entity.id
_entity.type
_entity.pdbx_description
1 polymer ?
#
loop_
_entity_poly.entity_id
_entity_poly.type
_entity_poly.pdbx_seq_one_letter_code
_entity_poly.pdbx_strand_id
1 'polypeptide(L)' 'MINTVIGILQEIQAKRTVDKLTLITQPYVRVLRDDKLEKQEYTKIVLDDVLFLESGDQIPADCKIVENQNLEV' A
#
# COMPACT_ATOMS: atom_id res chain seq x y z
N MET A 1 22.15 -33.77 10.28
CA MET A 1 21.22 -33.60 9.16
C MET A 1 19.80 -33.24 9.60
N ILE A 2 19.24 -33.85 10.66
CA ILE A 2 17.92 -33.50 11.22
C ILE A 2 17.80 -32.01 11.59
N ASN A 3 18.81 -31.45 12.25
CA ASN A 3 18.80 -30.04 12.68
C ASN A 3 18.73 -29.05 11.49
N THR A 4 19.33 -29.41 10.35
CA THR A 4 19.31 -28.58 9.14
C THR A 4 17.92 -28.56 8.52
N VAL A 5 17.22 -29.71 8.46
CA VAL A 5 15.86 -29.81 7.94
C VAL A 5 14.88 -29.03 8.82
N ILE A 6 15.02 -29.16 10.14
CA ILE A 6 14.20 -28.42 11.11
C ILE A 6 14.43 -26.91 10.97
N GLY A 7 15.68 -26.47 10.82
CA GLY A 7 16.03 -25.07 10.61
C GLY A 7 15.40 -24.48 9.33
N ILE A 8 15.47 -25.21 8.21
CA ILE A 8 14.86 -24.77 6.94
C ILE A 8 13.32 -24.65 7.07
N LEU A 9 12.67 -25.58 7.76
CA LEU A 9 11.22 -25.52 7.99
C LEU A 9 10.81 -24.34 8.89
N GLN A 10 11.64 -23.99 9.87
CA GLN A 10 11.44 -22.82 10.73
C GLN A 10 11.61 -21.52 9.96
N GLU A 11 12.64 -21.44 9.10
CA GLU A 11 12.91 -20.27 8.26
C GLU A 11 11.78 -20.02 7.25
N ILE A 12 11.24 -21.07 6.63
CA ILE A 12 10.09 -20.96 5.71
C ILE A 12 8.84 -20.48 6.44
N GLN A 13 8.58 -20.95 7.66
CA GLN A 13 7.43 -20.50 8.45
C GLN A 13 7.58 -19.06 8.94
N ALA A 14 8.78 -18.67 9.38
CA ALA A 14 9.08 -17.30 9.76
C ALA A 14 8.87 -16.36 8.57
N LYS A 15 9.39 -16.71 7.39
CA LYS A 15 9.22 -15.92 6.17
C LYS A 15 7.75 -15.77 5.75
N ARG A 16 6.98 -16.86 5.78
CA ARG A 16 5.53 -16.82 5.50
C ARG A 16 4.74 -15.96 6.48
N THR A 17 5.17 -15.87 7.74
CA THR A 17 4.50 -15.06 8.76
C THR A 17 4.78 -13.57 8.53
N VAL A 18 6.03 -13.23 8.20
CA VAL A 18 6.43 -11.87 7.81
C VAL A 18 5.73 -11.43 6.51
N ASP A 19 5.72 -12.27 5.48
CA ASP A 19 5.07 -11.97 4.19
C ASP A 19 3.55 -11.71 4.37
N LYS A 20 2.89 -12.43 5.28
CA LYS A 20 1.47 -12.21 5.62
C LYS A 20 1.22 -10.88 6.32
N LEU A 21 2.16 -10.40 7.13
CA LEU A 21 2.03 -9.09 7.78
C LEU A 21 2.16 -7.96 6.76
N THR A 22 3.04 -8.11 5.77
CA THR A 22 3.19 -7.14 4.68
C THR A 22 1.92 -7.03 3.81
N LEU A 23 1.12 -8.11 3.71
CA LEU A 23 -0.15 -8.13 2.99
C LEU A 23 -1.33 -7.47 3.74
N ILE A 24 -1.23 -7.24 5.05
CA ILE A 24 -2.38 -6.78 5.88
C ILE A 24 -2.52 -5.25 5.90
N THR A 25 -1.50 -4.50 5.53
CA THR A 25 -1.63 -3.06 5.23
C THR A 25 -2.02 -2.88 3.78
N GLN A 26 -3.24 -3.22 3.41
CA GLN A 26 -3.81 -2.77 2.14
C GLN A 26 -4.18 -1.30 2.33
N PRO A 27 -3.33 -0.35 1.91
CA PRO A 27 -3.59 1.04 2.21
C PRO A 27 -4.75 1.47 1.32
N TYR A 28 -5.62 2.29 1.88
CA TYR A 28 -6.73 2.89 1.15
C TYR A 28 -6.37 4.33 0.86
N VAL A 29 -6.81 4.83 -0.28
CA VAL A 29 -6.69 6.24 -0.66
C VAL A 29 -8.08 6.83 -0.81
N ARG A 30 -8.19 8.15 -0.68
CA ARG A 30 -9.41 8.86 -1.09
C ARG A 30 -9.26 9.30 -2.54
N VAL A 31 -10.22 8.93 -3.37
CA VAL A 31 -10.33 9.35 -4.78
C VAL A 31 -11.54 10.25 -4.95
N LEU A 32 -11.42 11.26 -5.80
CA LEU A 32 -12.55 12.07 -6.26
C LEU A 32 -13.07 11.47 -7.58
N ARG A 33 -14.25 10.86 -7.54
CA ARG A 33 -14.97 10.33 -8.72
C ARG A 33 -16.41 10.81 -8.69
N ASP A 34 -16.96 11.21 -9.83
CA ASP A 34 -18.34 11.72 -9.94
C ASP A 34 -18.67 12.82 -8.91
N ASP A 35 -17.73 13.77 -8.72
CA ASP A 35 -17.79 14.84 -7.72
C ASP A 35 -17.96 14.38 -6.25
N LYS A 36 -17.60 13.13 -5.96
CA LYS A 36 -17.66 12.53 -4.62
C LYS A 36 -16.32 11.97 -4.18
N LEU A 37 -16.00 12.18 -2.92
CA LEU A 37 -14.85 11.58 -2.26
C LEU A 37 -15.19 10.16 -1.81
N GLU A 38 -14.51 9.18 -2.40
CA GLU A 38 -14.70 7.76 -2.10
C GLU A 38 -13.39 7.12 -1.62
N LYS A 39 -13.52 6.14 -0.73
CA LYS A 39 -12.36 5.39 -0.22
C LYS A 39 -12.12 4.17 -1.11
N GLN A 40 -10.94 4.12 -1.72
CA GLN A 40 -10.56 3.11 -2.70
C GLN A 40 -9.30 2.36 -2.26
N GLU A 41 -9.29 1.04 -2.44
CA GLU A 41 -8.07 0.23 -2.30
C GLU A 41 -7.03 0.66 -3.34
N TYR A 42 -5.74 0.69 -2.97
CA TYR A 42 -4.66 1.06 -3.90
C TYR A 42 -4.67 0.23 -5.20
N THR A 43 -5.06 -1.03 -5.13
CA THR A 43 -5.14 -1.95 -6.28
C THR A 43 -6.25 -1.62 -7.29
N LYS A 44 -7.17 -0.72 -6.94
CA LYS A 44 -8.32 -0.32 -7.75
C LYS A 44 -8.20 1.12 -8.27
N ILE A 45 -7.05 1.76 -8.07
CA ILE A 45 -6.71 3.05 -8.66
C ILE A 45 -6.41 2.84 -10.15
N VAL A 46 -6.91 3.74 -10.98
CA VAL A 46 -6.70 3.73 -12.44
C VAL A 46 -6.18 5.09 -12.92
N LEU A 47 -5.78 5.16 -14.19
CA LEU A 47 -5.43 6.43 -14.83
C LEU A 47 -6.61 7.41 -14.75
N ASP A 48 -6.28 8.69 -14.64
CA ASP A 48 -7.21 9.81 -14.49
C ASP A 48 -7.95 9.91 -13.14
N ASP A 49 -7.63 9.06 -12.16
CA ASP A 49 -8.08 9.26 -10.78
C ASP A 49 -7.41 10.48 -10.13
N VAL A 50 -8.22 11.31 -9.45
CA VAL A 50 -7.71 12.40 -8.60
C VAL A 50 -7.63 11.92 -7.16
N LEU A 51 -6.41 11.81 -6.65
CA LEU A 51 -6.11 11.31 -5.31
C LEU A 51 -6.01 12.45 -4.30
N PHE A 52 -6.64 12.28 -3.13
CA PHE A 52 -6.50 13.17 -1.97
C PHE A 52 -5.57 12.53 -0.93
N LEU A 53 -4.33 13.00 -0.91
CA LEU A 53 -3.27 12.55 0.00
C LEU A 53 -3.09 13.54 1.15
N GLU A 54 -2.91 13.02 2.36
CA GLU A 54 -2.55 13.77 3.56
C GLU A 54 -1.10 13.45 3.98
N SER A 55 -0.54 14.25 4.89
CA SER A 55 0.78 13.98 5.44
C SER A 55 0.83 12.61 6.10
N GLY A 56 1.80 11.79 5.69
CA GLY A 56 1.96 10.41 6.15
C GLY A 56 1.34 9.37 5.21
N ASP A 57 0.58 9.78 4.20
CA ASP A 57 0.13 8.87 3.15
C ASP A 57 1.28 8.52 2.22
N GLN A 58 1.30 7.25 1.80
CA GLN A 58 2.23 6.79 0.77
C GLN A 58 1.67 7.10 -0.61
N ILE A 59 2.52 7.58 -1.52
CA ILE A 59 2.13 7.79 -2.93
C ILE A 59 2.00 6.40 -3.60
N PRO A 60 0.81 6.00 -4.09
CA PRO A 60 0.57 4.64 -4.58
C PRO A 60 1.16 4.37 -5.97
N ALA A 61 1.31 5.41 -6.80
CA ALA A 61 1.79 5.36 -8.17
C ALA A 61 2.39 6.72 -8.57
N ASP A 62 3.09 6.79 -9.70
CA ASP A 62 3.56 8.07 -10.25
C ASP A 62 2.36 8.98 -10.55
N CYS A 63 2.32 10.15 -9.91
CA CYS A 63 1.20 11.08 -9.98
C CYS A 63 1.66 12.47 -10.42
N LYS A 64 0.73 13.25 -10.98
CA LYS A 64 0.92 14.68 -11.22
C LYS A 64 0.19 15.47 -10.14
N ILE A 65 0.86 16.47 -9.57
CA ILE A 65 0.24 17.36 -8.57
C ILE A 65 -0.76 18.27 -9.29
N VAL A 66 -2.02 18.21 -8.86
CA VAL A 66 -3.12 19.06 -9.35
C VAL A 66 -3.28 20.30 -8.45
N GLU A 67 -3.23 20.11 -7.13
CA GLU A 67 -3.33 21.16 -6.12
C GLU A 67 -2.47 20.77 -4.90
N ASN A 68 -1.88 21.76 -4.19
CA ASN A 68 -1.10 21.50 -2.98
C ASN A 68 -1.25 22.66 -1.99
N GLN A 69 -1.24 22.35 -0.70
CA GLN A 69 -1.06 23.31 0.39
C GLN A 69 0.08 22.83 1.28
N ASN A 70 1.29 23.36 1.06
CA ASN A 70 2.54 23.00 1.76
C ASN A 70 2.91 21.52 1.65
N LEU A 71 2.87 20.97 0.43
CA LEU A 71 3.38 19.61 0.18
C LEU A 71 4.89 19.53 0.46
N GLU A 72 5.28 18.58 1.31
CA GLU A 72 6.66 18.18 1.56
C GLU A 72 6.73 16.67 1.27
N VAL A 73 7.58 16.27 0.30
CA VAL A 73 7.68 14.90 -0.24
C VAL A 73 9.03 14.26 0.07
#